data_AF-A0AAD7GWF9-F1
#
_entry.id   AF-A0AAD7GWF9-F1
#
_cell.length_a   1.000
_cell.length_b   1.000
_cell.length_c   1.000
_cell.angle_alpha   90.00
_cell.angle_beta   90.00
_cell.angle_gamma   90.00
#
_symmetry.space_group_name_H-M   'P 1'
#
loop_
_entity.id
_entity.type
_entity.pdbx_description
1 polymer ?
#
loop_
_entity_poly.entity_id
_entity_poly.type
_entity_poly.pdbx_seq_one_letter_code
_entity_poly.pdbx_strand_id
1 'polypeptide(L)'
;SPASSRSSPVHAASLVDPANHSPALLQLIDIKLSRPVIEYVVDCVSETVDYAMSRTSPGRTHYHAKFTTFVSTVLSRAEVAPPTVLTALVYVARARPHLSIAVEEWALERVFLGALIAASKYTNDSTLKNVHW
;
A
#
# COMPACT_ATOMS: atom_id res chain seq x y z
N SER A 1 -17.45 2.77 -39.10
CA SER A 1 -16.63 3.40 -38.04
C SER A 1 -16.78 2.61 -36.76
N PRO A 2 -15.73 2.04 -36.16
CA PRO A 2 -15.91 1.36 -34.89
C PRO A 2 -16.06 2.41 -33.78
N ALA A 3 -17.10 2.26 -32.98
CA ALA A 3 -17.37 3.10 -31.83
C ALA A 3 -16.21 2.98 -30.84
N SER A 4 -15.54 4.10 -30.57
CA SER A 4 -14.58 4.23 -29.48
C SER A 4 -15.34 3.99 -28.18
N SER A 5 -15.14 2.83 -27.56
CA SER A 5 -15.57 2.53 -26.21
C SER A 5 -14.85 3.50 -25.27
N ARG A 6 -15.47 4.64 -24.97
CA ARG A 6 -15.02 5.55 -23.92
C ARG A 6 -15.02 4.76 -22.62
N SER A 7 -13.84 4.42 -22.09
CA SER A 7 -13.71 3.95 -20.72
C SER A 7 -14.32 5.02 -19.82
N SER A 8 -15.46 4.72 -19.19
CA SER A 8 -16.07 5.65 -18.25
C SER A 8 -15.05 5.98 -17.16
N PRO A 9 -14.77 7.27 -16.87
CA PRO A 9 -13.81 7.69 -15.85
C PRO A 9 -14.37 7.49 -14.42
N VAL A 10 -15.23 6.50 -14.22
CA VAL A 10 -16.08 6.37 -13.03
C VAL A 10 -15.89 4.97 -12.48
N HIS A 11 -15.49 4.88 -11.21
CA HIS A 11 -15.50 3.62 -10.50
C HIS A 11 -16.96 3.14 -10.34
N ALA A 12 -17.25 1.87 -10.62
CA ALA A 12 -18.62 1.34 -10.68
C ALA A 12 -19.43 1.53 -9.38
N ALA A 13 -18.75 1.71 -8.24
CA ALA A 13 -19.36 1.94 -6.93
C ALA A 13 -19.56 3.43 -6.57
N SER A 14 -19.17 4.39 -7.43
CA SER A 14 -19.26 5.82 -7.10
C SER A 14 -20.68 6.37 -7.25
N LEU A 15 -21.24 6.90 -6.16
CA LEU A 15 -22.49 7.68 -6.16
C LEU A 15 -22.27 9.18 -6.43
N VAL A 16 -21.01 9.60 -6.62
CA VAL A 16 -20.64 11.00 -6.91
C VAL A 16 -20.59 11.22 -8.41
N ASP A 17 -21.09 12.37 -8.84
CA ASP A 17 -21.06 12.82 -10.24
C ASP A 17 -19.64 12.67 -10.83
N PRO A 18 -19.48 11.94 -11.95
CA PRO A 18 -18.23 11.81 -12.71
C PRO A 18 -17.47 13.13 -12.91
N ALA A 19 -18.18 14.24 -13.11
CA ALA A 19 -17.60 15.56 -13.33
C ALA A 19 -16.88 16.12 -12.08
N ASN A 20 -17.19 15.61 -10.90
CA ASN A 20 -16.59 16.05 -9.63
C ASN A 20 -15.38 15.20 -9.22
N HIS A 21 -15.03 14.16 -9.98
CA HIS A 21 -13.84 13.36 -9.70
C HIS A 21 -12.59 14.07 -10.17
N SER A 22 -11.55 14.10 -9.34
CA SER A 22 -10.23 14.57 -9.76
C SER A 22 -9.62 13.58 -10.74
N PRO A 23 -9.31 13.99 -11.99
CA PRO A 23 -8.70 13.09 -12.97
C PRO A 23 -7.35 12.53 -12.52
N ALA A 24 -6.58 13.31 -11.76
CA ALA A 24 -5.31 12.86 -11.20
C ALA A 24 -5.49 11.76 -10.14
N LEU A 25 -6.56 11.85 -9.33
CA LEU A 25 -6.88 10.78 -8.36
C LEU A 25 -7.33 9.50 -9.08
N LEU A 26 -8.12 9.62 -10.14
CA LEU A 26 -8.56 8.47 -10.95
C LEU A 26 -7.38 7.77 -11.62
N GLN A 27 -6.41 8.53 -12.14
CA GLN A 27 -5.16 7.96 -12.67
C GLN A 27 -4.34 7.29 -11.57
N LEU A 28 -4.29 7.90 -10.38
CA LEU A 28 -3.54 7.36 -9.25
C LEU A 28 -4.12 6.04 -8.75
N ILE A 29 -5.44 5.87 -8.69
CA ILE A 29 -6.08 4.61 -8.27
C ILE A 29 -5.96 3.50 -9.31
N ASP A 30 -5.74 3.86 -10.58
CA ASP A 30 -5.60 2.91 -11.69
C ASP A 30 -4.12 2.57 -12.00
N ILE A 31 -3.18 3.03 -11.16
CA ILE A 31 -1.77 2.70 -11.35
C ILE A 31 -1.55 1.20 -11.23
N LYS A 32 -0.66 0.67 -12.06
CA LYS A 32 -0.16 -0.70 -11.87
C LYS A 32 0.79 -0.72 -10.68
N LEU A 33 0.67 -1.76 -9.85
CA LEU A 33 1.65 -2.10 -8.81
C LEU A 33 2.95 -2.61 -9.43
N SER A 34 3.62 -1.70 -10.14
CA SER A 34 4.89 -1.92 -10.81
C SER A 34 6.04 -1.94 -9.81
N ARG A 35 7.21 -2.40 -10.24
CA ARG A 35 8.41 -2.45 -9.41
C ARG A 35 8.75 -1.10 -8.72
N PRO A 36 8.68 0.06 -9.38
CA PRO A 36 8.90 1.35 -8.71
C PRO A 36 7.90 1.64 -7.58
N VAL A 37 6.63 1.23 -7.74
CA VAL A 37 5.62 1.39 -6.68
C VAL A 37 5.95 0.49 -5.49
N ILE A 38 6.39 -0.74 -5.75
CA ILE A 38 6.83 -1.68 -4.70
C ILE A 38 8.05 -1.13 -3.96
N GLU A 39 9.05 -0.62 -4.69
CA GLU A 39 10.24 0.01 -4.09
C GLU A 39 9.86 1.22 -3.23
N TYR A 40 8.94 2.07 -3.70
CA TYR A 40 8.42 3.19 -2.91
C TYR A 40 7.71 2.73 -1.63
N VAL A 41 6.93 1.65 -1.69
CA VAL A 41 6.29 1.06 -0.49
C VAL A 41 7.34 0.59 0.51
N VAL A 42 8.38 -0.09 0.03
CA VAL A 42 9.47 -0.60 0.86
C VAL A 42 10.20 0.55 1.54
N ASP A 43 10.51 1.63 0.82
CA ASP A 43 11.21 2.78 1.36
C ASP A 43 10.37 3.48 2.44
N CYS A 44 9.08 3.72 2.18
CA CYS A 44 8.16 4.31 3.16
C CYS A 44 8.06 3.52 4.47
N VAL A 45 7.97 2.19 4.38
CA VAL A 45 7.92 1.31 5.56
C VAL A 45 9.26 1.30 6.28
N SER A 46 10.37 1.24 5.53
CA SER A 46 11.73 1.23 6.10
C SER A 46 12.01 2.52 6.87
N GLU A 47 11.71 3.68 6.30
CA GLU A 47 11.84 4.97 6.98
C GLU A 47 10.99 5.05 8.25
N THR A 48 9.77 4.50 8.21
CA THR A 48 8.87 4.49 9.37
C THR A 48 9.42 3.61 10.50
N VAL A 49 9.96 2.44 10.17
CA VAL A 49 10.57 1.53 11.16
C VAL A 49 11.88 2.11 11.72
N ASP A 50 12.74 2.67 10.88
CA ASP A 50 13.98 3.30 11.32
C ASP A 50 13.68 4.50 12.24
N TYR A 51 12.68 5.31 11.90
CA TYR A 51 12.18 6.37 12.77
C TYR A 51 11.69 5.82 14.13
N ALA A 52 10.84 4.80 14.12
CA ALA A 52 10.27 4.22 15.34
C ALA A 52 11.28 3.47 16.23
N MET A 53 12.46 3.13 15.70
CA MET A 53 13.59 2.54 16.42
C MET A 53 14.68 3.55 16.79
N SER A 54 14.51 4.83 16.45
CA SER A 54 15.54 5.88 16.63
C SER A 54 16.88 5.56 15.93
N ARG A 55 16.84 4.89 14.77
CA ARG A 55 18.05 4.56 14.00
C ARG A 55 18.43 5.73 13.10
N THR A 56 19.69 6.15 13.16
CA THR A 56 20.24 7.26 12.34
C THR A 56 21.00 6.79 11.10
N SER A 57 21.20 5.48 10.92
CA SER A 57 22.11 4.95 9.89
C SER A 57 21.44 3.97 8.93
N PRO A 58 21.52 4.19 7.60
CA PRO A 58 20.97 3.31 6.58
C PRO A 58 21.89 2.10 6.38
N GLY A 59 21.81 1.11 7.26
CA GLY A 59 22.61 -0.11 7.17
C GLY A 59 21.76 -1.34 6.92
N ARG A 60 21.14 -1.52 5.74
CA ARG A 60 20.18 -2.63 5.54
C ARG A 60 20.03 -3.21 4.12
N THR A 61 20.98 -3.05 3.21
CA THR A 61 20.81 -3.46 1.78
C THR A 61 20.34 -4.91 1.58
N HIS A 62 20.84 -5.87 2.34
CA HIS A 62 20.39 -7.27 2.23
C HIS A 62 18.99 -7.53 2.85
N TYR A 63 18.65 -6.83 3.93
CA TYR A 63 17.32 -6.93 4.55
C TYR A 63 16.26 -6.26 3.68
N HIS A 64 16.62 -5.18 2.98
CA HIS A 64 15.81 -4.47 2.01
C HIS A 64 15.43 -5.33 0.80
N ALA A 65 16.36 -6.13 0.25
CA ALA A 65 16.07 -7.05 -0.85
C ALA A 65 15.08 -8.17 -0.46
N LYS A 66 15.26 -8.76 0.73
CA LYS A 66 14.33 -9.78 1.26
C LYS A 66 12.94 -9.19 1.50
N PHE A 67 12.88 -8.02 2.12
CA PHE A 67 11.62 -7.35 2.39
C PHE A 67 10.92 -6.89 1.10
N THR A 68 11.64 -6.41 0.10
CA THR A 68 11.09 -6.12 -1.24
C THR A 68 10.44 -7.35 -1.87
N THR A 69 11.10 -8.51 -1.79
CA THR A 69 10.55 -9.78 -2.28
C THR A 69 9.28 -10.16 -1.50
N PHE A 70 9.28 -9.96 -0.19
CA PHE A 70 8.12 -10.20 0.66
C PHE A 70 6.93 -9.31 0.27
N VAL A 71 7.12 -7.99 0.16
CA VAL A 71 6.09 -7.04 -0.27
C VAL A 71 5.53 -7.42 -1.64
N SER A 72 6.40 -7.69 -2.61
CA SER A 72 5.97 -8.12 -3.95
C SER A 72 5.16 -9.41 -3.91
N THR A 73 5.52 -10.36 -3.06
CA THR A 73 4.81 -11.65 -2.93
C THR A 73 3.43 -11.45 -2.31
N VAL A 74 3.32 -10.64 -1.26
CA VAL A 74 2.03 -10.35 -0.60
C VAL A 74 1.09 -9.62 -1.55
N LEU A 75 1.55 -8.55 -2.20
CA LEU A 75 0.71 -7.75 -3.09
C LEU A 75 0.21 -8.56 -4.30
N SER A 76 1.05 -9.41 -4.86
CA SER A 76 0.68 -10.27 -5.99
C SER A 76 -0.25 -11.42 -5.59
N ARG A 77 0.05 -12.14 -4.51
CA ARG A 77 -0.73 -13.32 -4.11
C ARG A 77 -2.06 -13.00 -3.47
N ALA A 78 -2.15 -11.87 -2.76
CA ALA A 78 -3.41 -11.40 -2.20
C ALA A 78 -4.22 -10.54 -3.18
N GLU A 79 -3.74 -10.41 -4.44
CA GLU A 79 -4.38 -9.62 -5.51
C GLU A 79 -4.80 -8.23 -5.03
N VAL A 80 -3.90 -7.57 -4.30
CA VAL A 80 -4.21 -6.30 -3.63
C VAL A 80 -4.44 -5.21 -4.67
N ALA A 81 -5.61 -4.57 -4.61
CA ALA A 81 -5.91 -3.43 -5.47
C ALA A 81 -5.03 -2.20 -5.14
N PRO A 82 -4.60 -1.41 -6.14
CA PRO A 82 -3.79 -0.20 -5.91
C PRO A 82 -4.37 0.78 -4.87
N PRO A 83 -5.68 1.06 -4.80
CA PRO A 83 -6.28 1.92 -3.76
C PRO A 83 -6.00 1.44 -2.34
N THR A 84 -5.97 0.12 -2.14
CA THR A 84 -5.67 -0.50 -0.84
C THR A 84 -4.21 -0.25 -0.45
N VAL A 85 -3.28 -0.35 -1.40
CA VAL A 85 -1.86 -0.03 -1.17
C VAL A 85 -1.68 1.45 -0.84
N LEU A 86 -2.33 2.35 -1.59
CA LEU A 86 -2.29 3.79 -1.33
C LEU A 86 -2.84 4.12 0.07
N THR A 87 -3.93 3.48 0.47
CA THR A 87 -4.52 3.64 1.81
C THR A 87 -3.56 3.11 2.89
N ALA A 88 -2.92 1.97 2.65
CA ALA A 88 -1.91 1.42 3.57
C ALA A 88 -0.73 2.38 3.76
N LEU A 89 -0.24 3.03 2.69
CA LEU A 89 0.82 4.04 2.79
C LEU A 89 0.40 5.25 3.64
N VAL A 90 -0.85 5.69 3.53
CA VAL A 90 -1.40 6.74 4.40
C VAL A 90 -1.40 6.27 5.86
N TYR A 91 -1.77 5.02 6.14
CA TYR A 91 -1.73 4.45 7.48
C TYR A 91 -0.32 4.35 8.04
N VAL A 92 0.66 3.91 7.25
CA VAL A 92 2.08 3.90 7.62
C VAL A 92 2.55 5.31 8.00
N ALA A 93 2.29 6.30 7.15
CA ALA A 93 2.69 7.70 7.39
C ALA A 93 2.06 8.29 8.65
N ARG A 94 0.78 8.00 8.93
CA ARG A 94 0.07 8.46 10.14
C ARG A 94 0.48 7.72 11.40
N ALA A 95 0.87 6.46 11.29
CA ALA A 95 1.35 5.67 12.41
C ALA A 95 2.75 6.13 12.86
N ARG A 96 3.60 6.59 11.93
CA ARG A 96 5.00 6.97 12.19
C ARG A 96 5.25 7.75 13.50
N PRO A 97 4.60 8.90 13.80
CA PRO A 97 4.86 9.64 15.04
C PRO A 97 4.37 8.94 16.31
N HIS A 98 3.53 7.91 16.18
CA HIS A 98 2.91 7.18 17.29
C HIS A 98 3.53 5.80 17.52
N LEU A 99 4.44 5.36 16.64
CA LEU A 99 5.08 4.05 16.74
C LEU A 99 6.36 4.12 17.57
N SER A 100 6.48 3.18 18.50
CA SER A 100 7.71 2.87 19.23
C SER A 100 7.97 1.37 19.11
N ILE A 101 9.07 0.97 18.48
CA ILE A 101 9.37 -0.44 18.22
C ILE A 101 10.57 -0.87 19.08
N ALA A 102 10.30 -1.73 20.07
CA ALA A 102 11.34 -2.30 20.93
C ALA A 102 11.98 -3.57 20.35
N VAL A 103 11.26 -4.31 19.49
CA VAL A 103 11.73 -5.57 18.90
C VAL A 103 11.95 -5.39 17.41
N GLU A 104 13.18 -5.61 16.96
CA GLU A 104 13.58 -5.45 15.56
C GLU A 104 13.10 -6.58 14.64
N GLU A 105 12.92 -7.77 15.19
CA GLU A 105 12.55 -8.95 14.43
C GLU A 105 11.25 -8.71 13.64
N TRP A 106 11.32 -8.89 12.32
CA TRP A 106 10.19 -8.75 11.39
C TRP A 106 9.47 -7.39 11.47
N ALA A 107 10.15 -6.33 11.92
CA ALA A 107 9.49 -5.04 12.15
C ALA A 107 8.92 -4.44 10.87
N LEU A 108 9.64 -4.58 9.75
CA LEU A 108 9.18 -4.10 8.43
C LEU A 108 7.91 -4.85 8.00
N GLU A 109 7.94 -6.18 8.07
CA GLU A 109 6.84 -7.06 7.72
C GLU A 109 5.62 -6.80 8.59
N ARG A 110 5.80 -6.62 9.90
CA ARG A 110 4.71 -6.31 10.84
C ARG A 110 4.07 -4.96 10.56
N VAL A 111 4.87 -3.92 10.33
CA VAL A 111 4.34 -2.58 10.01
C VAL A 111 3.60 -2.60 8.68
N PHE A 112 4.18 -3.21 7.65
CA PHE A 112 3.54 -3.34 6.34
C PHE A 112 2.25 -4.14 6.37
N LEU A 113 2.26 -5.37 6.91
CA LEU A 113 1.07 -6.20 6.99
C LEU A 113 -0.01 -5.55 7.86
N GLY A 114 0.35 -4.98 9.00
CA GLY A 114 -0.61 -4.31 9.89
C GLY A 114 -1.35 -3.18 9.16
N ALA A 115 -0.63 -2.33 8.43
CA ALA A 115 -1.22 -1.27 7.64
C ALA A 115 -2.05 -1.79 6.47
N LEU A 116 -1.57 -2.82 5.77
CA LEU A 116 -2.25 -3.41 4.62
C LEU A 116 -3.56 -4.10 5.01
N ILE A 117 -3.54 -4.90 6.08
CA ILE A 117 -4.73 -5.56 6.63
C ILE A 117 -5.74 -4.50 7.05
N ALA A 118 -5.31 -3.46 7.78
CA ALA A 118 -6.19 -2.37 8.17
C ALA A 118 -6.80 -1.69 6.94
N ALA A 119 -6.00 -1.33 5.93
CA ALA A 119 -6.49 -0.70 4.71
C ALA A 119 -7.52 -1.57 3.99
N SER A 120 -7.21 -2.87 3.82
CA SER A 120 -8.07 -3.83 3.11
C SER A 120 -9.47 -3.98 3.72
N LYS A 121 -9.62 -3.70 5.02
CA LYS A 121 -10.91 -3.75 5.71
C LYS A 121 -11.81 -2.56 5.38
N TYR A 122 -11.22 -1.44 4.97
CA TYR A 122 -11.95 -0.20 4.67
C TYR A 122 -12.08 0.08 3.17
N THR A 123 -11.29 -0.57 2.32
CA THR A 123 -11.26 -0.30 0.86
C THR A 123 -11.95 -1.37 0.01
N ASN A 124 -12.32 -2.52 0.58
CA ASN A 124 -12.94 -3.62 -0.16
C ASN A 124 -14.37 -3.91 0.34
N ASP A 125 -15.33 -4.06 -0.59
CA ASP A 125 -16.71 -4.44 -0.28
C ASP A 125 -16.83 -5.88 0.28
N SER A 126 -15.82 -6.71 0.02
CA SER A 126 -15.66 -8.05 0.58
C SER A 126 -14.29 -8.17 1.24
N THR A 127 -14.24 -8.20 2.56
CA THR A 127 -12.99 -8.30 3.31
C THR A 127 -12.58 -9.77 3.48
N LEU A 128 -11.35 -10.12 3.11
CA LEU A 128 -10.77 -11.41 3.47
C LEU A 128 -10.78 -11.59 5.00
N LYS A 129 -11.25 -12.73 5.49
CA LYS A 129 -11.20 -13.06 6.93
C LYS A 129 -9.75 -13.05 7.41
N ASN A 130 -9.51 -12.70 8.68
CA ASN A 130 -8.15 -12.65 9.26
C ASN A 130 -7.32 -13.92 9.03
N VAL A 131 -7.94 -15.10 8.91
CA VAL A 131 -7.25 -16.38 8.63
C VAL A 131 -6.59 -16.45 7.24
N HIS A 132 -6.96 -15.57 6.33
CA HIS A 132 -6.41 -15.49 4.98
C HIS A 132 -5.26 -14.47 4.85
N TRP A 133 -4.98 -13.70 5.91
CA TRP A 133 -3.85 -12.77 6.02
C TRP A 133 -2.69 -13.44 6.75
#